data_AF-A0A1Q3K1E5-F1
#
_entry.id   AF-A0A1Q3K1E5-F1
#
_cell.length_a   1.000
_cell.length_b   1.000
_cell.length_c   1.000
_cell.angle_alpha   90.00
_cell.angle_beta   90.00
_cell.angle_gamma   90.00
#
_symmetry.space_group_name_H-M   'P 1'
#
loop_
_entity.id
_entity.type
_entity.pdbx_description
1 polymer ?
#
loop_
_entity_poly.entity_id
_entity_poly.type
_entity_poly.pdbx_seq_one_letter_code
_entity_poly.pdbx_strand_id
1 'polypeptide(L)'
;MFNRSIYSWKGLDKSILFTILGVTLIAATLLAFTLANNSGCKSFTLAVKGGVYHKKSNYFYLNEKLDFSVLHSGTYNVSWDFGDKTEPVRGRNISHKFAEEGDYLVTAIVNNTCKEFIAITIRDPKTETIIPPVMIGDVAIIPATDSSPMLVDEPMQNVLSPLPPLPPPNVGKSAFNELPKSDAVVADVVNPNEQSTGEKPIKQQSTSQFEALPQSELKEMLEDVVEGKLTVDDFKTYVCQGGDTKVLANGKYTTLSELFTELRKIKKTGFILKNKKNRATISFARGVPEKELGNKCFSLIEVEFKYSR
;
A
#
# COMPACT_ATOMS: atom_id res chain seq x y z
N MET A 1 43.82 15.05 -29.03
CA MET A 1 44.33 13.67 -29.18
C MET A 1 44.19 12.98 -27.83
N PHE A 2 43.36 11.94 -27.76
CA PHE A 2 43.12 11.19 -26.52
C PHE A 2 44.42 10.50 -26.07
N ASN A 3 44.86 10.85 -24.87
CA ASN A 3 45.99 10.23 -24.18
C ASN A 3 45.61 8.79 -23.80
N ARG A 4 45.98 7.81 -24.63
CA ARG A 4 45.90 6.39 -24.27
C ARG A 4 47.04 6.09 -23.31
N SER A 5 46.78 6.25 -22.01
CA SER A 5 47.57 5.59 -20.97
C SER A 5 47.31 4.09 -21.08
N ILE A 6 48.16 3.41 -21.86
CA ILE A 6 48.22 1.96 -21.93
C ILE A 6 48.97 1.51 -20.68
N TYR A 7 48.24 0.90 -19.75
CA TYR A 7 48.79 0.23 -18.58
C TYR A 7 49.92 -0.72 -19.02
N SER A 8 51.15 -0.37 -18.66
CA SER A 8 52.35 -1.18 -18.84
C SER A 8 52.34 -2.34 -17.83
N TRP A 9 51.68 -3.44 -18.17
CA TRP A 9 51.80 -4.71 -17.45
C TRP A 9 53.01 -5.50 -17.97
N LYS A 10 54.19 -5.22 -17.41
CA LYS A 10 55.42 -5.99 -17.68
C LYS A 10 55.94 -6.79 -16.48
N GLY A 11 55.09 -7.06 -15.47
CA GLY A 11 55.47 -7.82 -14.28
C GLY A 11 54.45 -8.85 -13.79
N LEU A 12 53.27 -8.95 -14.39
CA LEU A 12 52.26 -9.94 -14.01
C LEU A 12 52.45 -11.21 -14.85
N ASP A 13 52.57 -12.37 -14.20
CA ASP A 13 52.64 -13.66 -14.88
C ASP A 13 51.42 -13.81 -15.81
N LYS A 14 51.67 -14.15 -17.08
CA LYS A 14 50.63 -14.31 -18.10
C LYS A 14 49.62 -15.39 -17.70
N SER A 15 50.05 -16.40 -16.96
CA SER A 15 49.20 -17.47 -16.43
C SER A 15 48.15 -16.91 -15.46
N ILE A 16 48.54 -15.94 -14.63
CA ILE A 16 47.67 -15.24 -13.67
C ILE A 16 46.72 -14.29 -14.39
N LEU A 17 47.16 -13.68 -15.50
CA LEU A 17 46.30 -12.84 -16.33
C LEU A 17 45.14 -13.65 -16.95
N PHE A 18 45.43 -14.86 -17.45
CA PHE A 18 44.41 -15.74 -18.00
C PHE A 18 43.42 -16.24 -16.94
N THR A 19 43.87 -16.52 -15.72
CA THR A 19 42.96 -16.91 -14.63
C THR A 19 42.07 -15.76 -14.19
N ILE A 20 42.60 -14.53 -14.08
CA ILE A 20 41.79 -13.34 -13.78
C ILE A 20 40.74 -13.08 -14.87
N LEU A 21 41.12 -13.22 -16.15
CA LEU A 21 40.18 -13.09 -17.27
C LEU A 21 39.10 -14.18 -17.23
N GLY A 22 39.47 -15.42 -16.89
CA GLY A 22 38.53 -16.54 -16.75
C GLY A 22 37.53 -16.31 -15.62
N VAL A 23 38.00 -15.93 -14.42
CA VAL A 23 37.15 -15.67 -13.26
C VAL A 23 36.22 -14.47 -13.49
N THR A 24 36.72 -13.41 -14.14
CA THR A 24 35.90 -12.23 -14.46
C THR A 24 34.80 -12.55 -15.48
N LEU A 25 35.09 -13.39 -16.49
CA LEU A 25 34.08 -13.86 -17.44
C LEU A 25 33.02 -14.73 -16.74
N ILE A 26 33.43 -15.67 -15.89
CA ILE A 26 32.49 -16.50 -15.13
C ILE A 26 31.61 -15.62 -14.22
N ALA A 27 32.19 -14.69 -13.47
CA ALA A 27 31.45 -13.77 -12.62
C ALA A 27 30.47 -12.90 -13.43
N ALA A 28 30.89 -12.37 -14.59
CA ALA A 28 30.04 -11.58 -15.46
C ALA A 28 28.86 -12.40 -16.03
N THR A 29 29.10 -13.66 -16.39
CA THR A 29 28.03 -14.56 -16.86
C THR A 29 27.02 -14.87 -15.76
N LEU A 30 27.47 -15.14 -14.53
CA LEU A 30 26.58 -15.35 -13.38
C LEU A 30 25.79 -14.08 -13.06
N LEU A 31 26.43 -12.90 -13.08
CA LEU A 31 25.76 -11.63 -12.89
C LEU A 31 24.70 -11.39 -13.98
N ALA A 32 25.04 -11.58 -15.25
CA ALA A 32 24.11 -11.42 -16.36
C ALA A 32 22.93 -12.40 -16.26
N PHE A 33 23.19 -13.65 -15.86
CA PHE A 33 22.14 -14.64 -15.60
C PHE A 33 21.23 -14.22 -14.45
N THR A 34 21.78 -13.70 -13.36
CA THR A 34 20.97 -13.18 -12.24
C THR A 34 20.13 -11.97 -12.65
N LEU A 35 20.67 -11.08 -13.51
CA LEU A 35 19.94 -9.91 -14.01
C LEU A 35 18.86 -10.28 -15.03
N ALA A 36 19.09 -11.29 -15.86
CA ALA A 36 18.13 -11.79 -16.84
C ALA A 36 16.98 -12.55 -16.18
N ASN A 37 17.27 -13.31 -15.12
CA ASN A 37 16.27 -14.13 -14.42
C ASN A 37 15.58 -13.40 -13.26
N ASN A 38 16.05 -12.23 -12.87
CA ASN A 38 15.32 -11.38 -11.93
C ASN A 38 14.18 -10.69 -12.68
N SER A 39 13.07 -11.40 -12.86
CA SER A 39 11.79 -10.79 -13.21
C SER A 39 11.41 -9.86 -12.06
N GLY A 40 11.80 -8.59 -12.17
CA GLY A 40 11.61 -7.60 -11.13
C GLY A 40 10.17 -7.61 -10.63
N CYS A 41 10.01 -7.62 -9.32
CA CYS A 41 8.70 -7.61 -8.69
C CYS A 41 7.89 -6.40 -9.17
N LYS A 42 6.71 -6.65 -9.72
CA LYS A 42 5.74 -5.58 -9.96
C LYS A 42 5.30 -5.05 -8.61
N SER A 43 5.22 -3.73 -8.46
CA SER A 43 4.69 -3.11 -7.25
C SER A 43 3.25 -3.57 -7.04
N PHE A 44 2.95 -4.08 -5.85
CA PHE A 44 1.61 -4.40 -5.39
C PHE A 44 1.40 -3.79 -4.01
N THR A 45 0.16 -3.61 -3.60
CA THR A 45 -0.18 -2.97 -2.32
C THR A 45 -0.91 -3.96 -1.44
N LEU A 46 -0.52 -4.00 -0.16
CA LEU A 46 -1.24 -4.75 0.86
C LEU A 46 -2.31 -3.86 1.48
N ALA A 47 -3.52 -4.40 1.57
CA ALA A 47 -4.62 -3.76 2.26
C ALA A 47 -5.16 -4.70 3.33
N VAL A 48 -5.39 -4.14 4.52
CA VAL A 48 -5.99 -4.81 5.67
C VAL A 48 -7.28 -4.08 6.04
N LYS A 49 -8.33 -4.83 6.37
CA LYS A 49 -9.60 -4.29 6.86
C LYS A 49 -10.01 -5.00 8.13
N GLY A 50 -10.31 -4.21 9.16
CA GLY A 50 -10.94 -4.71 10.37
C GLY A 50 -12.43 -4.91 10.18
N GLY A 51 -13.00 -5.83 10.97
CA GLY A 51 -14.44 -6.00 11.11
C GLY A 51 -15.10 -4.90 11.96
N VAL A 52 -14.30 -4.12 12.69
CA VAL A 52 -14.77 -3.00 13.54
C VAL A 52 -14.12 -1.69 13.13
N TYR A 53 -14.65 -0.57 13.65
CA TYR A 53 -14.09 0.76 13.41
C TYR A 53 -12.90 1.03 14.31
N HIS A 54 -11.81 1.54 13.72
CA HIS A 54 -10.58 1.90 14.40
C HIS A 54 -10.27 3.38 14.20
N LYS A 55 -9.93 4.07 15.29
CA LYS A 55 -9.56 5.50 15.26
C LYS A 55 -8.19 5.75 14.61
N LYS A 56 -7.31 4.75 14.65
CA LYS A 56 -5.95 4.81 14.09
C LYS A 56 -5.84 3.83 12.93
N SER A 57 -5.12 4.22 11.88
CA SER A 57 -4.76 3.33 10.78
C SER A 57 -3.87 2.19 11.28
N ASN A 58 -4.06 0.98 10.74
CA ASN A 58 -3.28 -0.22 11.09
C ASN A 58 -3.29 -0.56 12.58
N TYR A 59 -4.28 -0.08 13.32
CA TYR A 59 -4.50 -0.40 14.73
C TYR A 59 -5.78 -1.22 14.79
N PHE A 60 -5.73 -2.40 15.40
CA PHE A 60 -6.86 -3.32 15.48
C PHE A 60 -7.01 -3.92 16.88
N TYR A 61 -8.16 -4.54 17.14
CA TYR A 61 -8.43 -5.13 18.44
C TYR A 61 -8.08 -6.62 18.48
N LEU A 62 -7.74 -7.09 19.68
CA LEU A 62 -7.49 -8.49 19.97
C LEU A 62 -8.66 -9.38 19.54
N ASN A 63 -8.38 -10.54 18.93
CA ASN A 63 -9.36 -11.51 18.42
C ASN A 63 -10.34 -11.00 17.34
N GLU A 64 -10.11 -9.79 16.80
CA GLU A 64 -10.86 -9.26 15.68
C GLU A 64 -10.53 -10.03 14.39
N LYS A 65 -11.55 -10.28 13.56
CA LYS A 65 -11.35 -10.83 12.21
C LYS A 65 -10.84 -9.72 11.29
N LEU A 66 -9.60 -9.87 10.81
CA LEU A 66 -8.96 -8.95 9.88
C LEU A 66 -8.89 -9.58 8.49
N ASP A 67 -9.41 -8.87 7.49
CA ASP A 67 -9.36 -9.29 6.09
C ASP A 67 -8.16 -8.66 5.39
N PHE A 68 -7.24 -9.49 4.90
CA PHE A 68 -6.07 -9.06 4.14
C PHE A 68 -6.27 -9.33 2.66
N SER A 69 -5.82 -8.39 1.84
CA SER A 69 -5.96 -8.44 0.39
C SER A 69 -4.74 -7.86 -0.31
N VAL A 70 -4.38 -8.45 -1.46
CA VAL A 70 -3.38 -7.90 -2.37
C VAL A 70 -4.07 -7.14 -3.50
N LEU A 71 -3.76 -5.85 -3.62
CA LEU A 71 -4.24 -4.96 -4.66
C LEU A 71 -3.16 -4.74 -5.74
N HIS A 72 -3.60 -4.44 -6.95
CA HIS A 72 -2.74 -4.12 -8.11
C HIS A 72 -1.74 -5.20 -8.52
N SER A 73 -1.89 -6.44 -8.02
CA SER A 73 -1.09 -7.58 -8.42
C SER A 73 -1.78 -8.41 -9.51
N GLY A 74 -1.04 -8.75 -10.56
CA GLY A 74 -1.53 -9.57 -11.68
C GLY A 74 -1.46 -11.07 -11.42
N THR A 75 -1.31 -11.54 -10.18
CA THR A 75 -0.88 -12.92 -9.87
C THR A 75 -1.83 -13.69 -8.96
N TYR A 76 -1.81 -15.01 -9.16
CA TYR A 76 -2.78 -15.98 -8.64
C TYR A 76 -2.28 -16.73 -7.38
N ASN A 77 -1.00 -16.60 -7.00
CA ASN A 77 -0.39 -17.28 -5.86
C ASN A 77 0.20 -16.28 -4.85
N VAL A 78 -0.48 -16.14 -3.71
CA VAL A 78 -0.05 -15.32 -2.58
C VAL A 78 0.03 -16.21 -1.34
N SER A 79 1.14 -16.14 -0.62
CA SER A 79 1.33 -16.75 0.69
C SER A 79 1.47 -15.65 1.74
N TRP A 80 0.81 -15.79 2.86
CA TRP A 80 0.81 -14.84 3.97
C TRP A 80 1.51 -15.43 5.18
N ASP A 81 2.31 -14.60 5.84
CA ASP A 81 2.90 -14.87 7.16
C ASP A 81 2.52 -13.69 8.05
N PHE A 82 1.83 -13.94 9.17
CA PHE A 82 1.30 -12.90 10.05
C PHE A 82 2.28 -12.47 11.14
N GLY A 83 3.41 -13.16 11.31
CA GLY A 83 4.40 -12.85 12.34
C GLY A 83 3.96 -13.19 13.77
N ASP A 84 2.84 -13.91 13.95
CA ASP A 84 2.28 -14.33 15.25
C ASP A 84 2.55 -15.82 15.57
N LYS A 85 3.48 -16.44 14.83
CA LYS A 85 3.86 -17.86 14.90
C LYS A 85 2.79 -18.83 14.36
N THR A 86 1.72 -18.34 13.73
CA THR A 86 0.79 -19.20 13.01
C THR A 86 1.36 -19.69 11.68
N GLU A 87 0.83 -20.81 11.17
CA GLU A 87 1.31 -21.35 9.89
C GLU A 87 0.95 -20.43 8.71
N PRO A 88 1.84 -20.31 7.70
CA PRO A 88 1.56 -19.48 6.54
C PRO A 88 0.33 -19.93 5.74
N VAL A 89 -0.55 -18.99 5.42
CA VAL A 89 -1.80 -19.25 4.71
C VAL A 89 -1.71 -18.80 3.25
N ARG A 90 -2.31 -19.55 2.32
CA ARG A 90 -2.33 -19.19 0.90
C ARG A 90 -3.69 -18.67 0.47
N GLY A 91 -3.69 -17.62 -0.34
CA GLY A 91 -4.90 -17.03 -0.90
C GLY A 91 -4.73 -15.55 -1.21
N ARG A 92 -5.45 -15.06 -2.23
CA ARG A 92 -5.39 -13.64 -2.62
C ARG A 92 -6.03 -12.72 -1.58
N ASN A 93 -7.19 -13.15 -1.06
CA ASN A 93 -7.88 -12.51 0.05
C ASN A 93 -8.04 -13.57 1.13
N ILE A 94 -7.57 -13.27 2.33
CA ILE A 94 -7.67 -14.17 3.47
C ILE A 94 -8.20 -13.40 4.67
N SER A 95 -8.64 -14.12 5.69
CA SER A 95 -8.99 -13.53 6.98
C SER A 95 -8.14 -14.17 8.07
N HIS A 96 -7.66 -13.36 9.01
CA HIS A 96 -6.84 -13.82 10.14
C HIS A 96 -7.29 -13.16 11.45
N LYS A 97 -6.94 -13.77 12.59
CA LYS A 97 -7.20 -13.25 13.93
C LYS A 97 -5.95 -13.37 14.78
N PHE A 98 -5.61 -12.30 15.49
CA PHE A 98 -4.48 -12.27 16.42
C PHE A 98 -4.96 -12.59 17.84
N ALA A 99 -4.32 -13.59 18.45
CA ALA A 99 -4.68 -14.09 19.79
C ALA A 99 -3.95 -13.34 20.92
N GLU A 100 -2.85 -12.67 20.62
CA GLU A 100 -2.03 -11.91 21.57
C GLU A 100 -1.95 -10.43 21.17
N GLU A 101 -1.73 -9.56 22.16
CA GLU A 101 -1.45 -8.15 21.90
C GLU A 101 0.00 -7.99 21.45
N GLY A 102 0.24 -7.09 20.49
CA GLY A 102 1.59 -6.90 19.97
C GLY A 102 1.62 -6.05 18.72
N ASP A 103 2.83 -5.75 18.28
CA ASP A 103 3.07 -5.14 16.97
C ASP A 103 3.55 -6.25 16.02
N TYR A 104 2.82 -6.43 14.92
CA TYR A 104 3.02 -7.53 13.98
C TYR A 104 3.45 -7.00 12.62
N LEU A 105 4.38 -7.71 11.99
CA LEU A 105 4.82 -7.45 10.62
C LEU A 105 4.24 -8.52 9.70
N VAL A 106 3.11 -8.21 9.07
CA VAL A 106 2.44 -9.15 8.16
C VAL A 106 3.14 -9.12 6.81
N THR A 107 3.59 -10.28 6.35
CA THR A 107 4.35 -10.47 5.12
C THR A 107 3.47 -11.15 4.07
N ALA A 108 3.40 -10.58 2.87
CA ALA A 108 2.81 -11.24 1.71
C ALA A 108 3.90 -11.62 0.71
N ILE A 109 3.93 -12.89 0.33
CA ILE A 109 4.85 -13.46 -0.66
C ILE A 109 4.06 -13.81 -1.92
N VAL A 110 4.26 -13.03 -2.96
CA VAL A 110 3.64 -13.19 -4.28
C VAL A 110 4.59 -13.96 -5.19
N ASN A 111 4.09 -14.97 -5.91
CA ASN A 111 4.88 -15.83 -6.80
C ASN A 111 6.12 -16.47 -6.15
N ASN A 112 6.08 -16.68 -4.83
CA ASN A 112 7.19 -17.23 -4.04
C ASN A 112 8.51 -16.42 -4.07
N THR A 113 8.51 -15.24 -4.68
CA THR A 113 9.73 -14.42 -4.88
C THR A 113 9.55 -12.99 -4.38
N CYS A 114 8.38 -12.40 -4.57
CA CYS A 114 8.14 -11.00 -4.27
C CYS A 114 7.52 -10.83 -2.89
N LYS A 115 8.21 -10.12 -2.00
CA LYS A 115 7.77 -9.90 -0.62
C LYS A 115 7.41 -8.43 -0.41
N GLU A 116 6.27 -8.22 0.22
CA GLU A 116 5.82 -6.91 0.72
C GLU A 116 5.36 -7.09 2.16
N PHE A 117 5.40 -6.02 2.95
CA PHE A 117 5.12 -6.07 4.38
C PHE A 117 4.18 -4.93 4.80
N ILE A 118 3.32 -5.20 5.78
CA ILE A 118 2.51 -4.19 6.45
C ILE A 118 2.64 -4.35 7.97
N ALA A 119 2.97 -3.24 8.64
CA ALA A 119 3.03 -3.20 10.09
C ALA A 119 1.65 -2.88 10.65
N ILE A 120 1.19 -3.70 11.60
CA ILE A 120 -0.08 -3.52 12.31
C ILE A 120 0.13 -3.63 13.82
N THR A 121 -0.71 -2.95 14.58
CA THR A 121 -0.71 -2.97 16.05
C THR A 121 -2.02 -3.58 16.54
N ILE A 122 -1.92 -4.58 17.41
CA ILE A 122 -3.05 -5.26 18.06
C ILE A 122 -3.02 -4.94 19.56
N ARG A 123 -4.15 -4.49 20.10
CA ARG A 123 -4.33 -4.17 21.53
C ARG A 123 -5.69 -4.68 22.02
N ASP A 124 -5.81 -5.01 23.31
CA ASP A 124 -7.11 -5.33 23.91
C ASP A 124 -7.83 -4.02 24.27
N PRO A 125 -9.08 -3.80 23.85
CA PRO A 125 -9.84 -2.61 24.25
C PRO A 125 -10.02 -2.51 25.77
N LYS A 126 -9.92 -3.60 26.53
CA LYS A 126 -10.10 -3.62 27.99
C LYS A 126 -8.91 -3.02 28.73
N THR A 127 -7.69 -3.16 28.21
CA THR A 127 -6.47 -2.67 28.86
C THR A 127 -6.31 -1.15 28.76
N GLU A 128 -7.01 -0.48 27.83
CA GLU A 128 -7.05 0.99 27.77
C GLU A 128 -7.89 1.66 28.88
N THR A 129 -8.67 0.90 29.68
CA THR A 129 -9.67 1.47 30.60
C THR A 129 -9.31 1.40 32.10
N ILE A 130 -8.11 0.91 32.47
CA ILE A 130 -7.74 0.74 33.89
C ILE A 130 -6.61 1.69 34.30
N ILE A 131 -6.84 2.99 34.17
CA ILE A 131 -6.25 3.95 35.10
C ILE A 131 -7.44 4.61 35.79
N PRO A 132 -7.90 4.12 36.96
CA PRO A 132 -8.83 4.92 37.76
C PRO A 132 -8.14 6.27 38.04
N PRO A 133 -8.85 7.40 37.97
CA PRO A 133 -8.31 8.67 38.45
C PRO A 133 -7.85 8.43 39.88
N VAL A 134 -6.55 8.58 40.13
CA VAL A 134 -6.03 8.66 41.48
C VAL A 134 -6.65 9.93 42.06
N MET A 135 -7.70 9.77 42.84
CA MET A 135 -8.28 10.83 43.65
C MET A 135 -7.28 11.11 44.78
N ILE A 136 -6.26 11.92 44.50
CA ILE A 136 -5.47 12.55 45.55
C ILE A 136 -6.37 13.62 46.14
N GLY A 137 -6.85 13.39 47.37
CA GLY A 137 -7.73 14.28 48.09
C GLY A 137 -7.17 15.70 48.22
N ASP A 138 -8.10 16.64 48.22
CA ASP A 138 -8.01 18.09 48.43
C ASP A 138 -6.77 18.60 49.18
N VAL A 139 -5.64 18.75 48.49
CA VAL A 139 -4.63 19.76 48.82
C VAL A 139 -4.05 20.32 47.53
N ALA A 140 -4.31 21.59 47.28
CA ALA A 140 -3.63 22.37 46.25
C ALA A 140 -2.16 22.56 46.64
N ILE A 141 -1.27 21.70 46.16
CA ILE A 141 0.16 22.02 46.11
C ILE A 141 0.41 22.63 44.74
N ILE A 142 0.57 23.95 44.73
CA ILE A 142 1.12 24.70 43.61
C ILE A 142 2.63 24.43 43.63
N PRO A 143 3.25 23.68 42.69
CA PRO A 143 4.69 23.70 42.60
C PRO A 143 5.08 25.08 42.07
N ALA A 144 5.73 25.84 42.94
CA ALA A 144 6.30 27.13 42.62
C ALA A 144 7.18 27.02 41.38
N THR A 145 7.01 27.99 40.48
CA THR A 145 8.01 28.37 39.50
C THR A 145 9.29 28.71 40.25
N ASP A 146 10.31 27.85 40.18
CA ASP A 146 11.68 28.26 40.45
C ASP A 146 12.48 28.25 39.16
N SER A 147 12.79 29.46 38.75
CA SER A 147 13.82 29.83 37.81
C SER A 147 15.20 29.43 38.37
N SER A 148 15.91 28.53 37.69
CA SER A 148 17.27 28.83 37.21
C SER A 148 17.87 27.70 36.36
N PRO A 149 18.75 28.05 35.40
CA PRO A 149 19.36 27.12 34.46
C PRO A 149 20.67 26.54 35.03
N MET A 150 21.09 25.35 34.56
CA MET A 150 22.50 25.11 34.26
C MET A 150 22.69 23.82 33.46
N LEU A 151 23.39 24.00 32.34
CA LEU A 151 24.07 23.01 31.51
C LEU A 151 24.91 22.03 32.34
N VAL A 152 24.87 20.76 31.98
CA VAL A 152 26.09 19.94 31.84
C VAL A 152 25.89 18.95 30.68
N ASP A 153 26.74 19.10 29.67
CA ASP A 153 27.00 18.11 28.62
C ASP A 153 27.57 16.82 29.24
N GLU A 154 27.04 15.65 28.86
CA GLU A 154 27.83 14.42 28.87
C GLU A 154 27.52 13.55 27.64
N PRO A 155 28.53 12.87 27.08
CA PRO A 155 28.48 12.29 25.75
C PRO A 155 27.75 10.95 25.72
N MET A 156 26.95 10.75 24.68
CA MET A 156 26.32 9.46 24.37
C MET A 156 27.40 8.40 24.13
N GLN A 157 27.55 7.47 25.09
CA GLN A 157 28.25 6.22 24.84
C GLN A 157 27.34 5.27 24.05
N ASN A 158 27.73 5.06 22.81
CA ASN A 158 27.16 4.12 21.86
C ASN A 158 27.55 2.69 22.29
N VAL A 159 26.63 1.94 22.89
CA VAL A 159 26.81 0.51 23.17
C VAL A 159 25.78 -0.27 22.37
N LEU A 160 26.20 -0.77 21.20
CA LEU A 160 25.44 -1.67 20.35
C LEU A 160 25.56 -3.09 20.94
N SER A 161 24.49 -3.56 21.58
CA SER A 161 24.39 -4.96 22.03
C SER A 161 24.24 -5.91 20.83
N PRO A 162 24.91 -7.07 20.79
CA PRO A 162 24.77 -8.04 19.70
C PRO A 162 23.39 -8.71 19.69
N LEU A 163 22.79 -8.85 18.50
CA LEU A 163 21.57 -9.63 18.28
C LEU A 163 21.82 -11.13 18.52
N PRO A 164 20.87 -11.87 19.13
CA PRO A 164 20.97 -13.32 19.29
C PRO A 164 20.88 -14.07 17.94
N PRO A 165 21.52 -15.24 17.81
CA PRO A 165 21.53 -16.02 16.58
C PRO A 165 20.15 -16.60 16.26
N LEU A 166 19.74 -16.48 14.98
CA LEU A 166 18.49 -17.05 14.46
C LEU A 166 18.52 -18.59 14.48
N PRO A 167 17.39 -19.25 14.80
CA PRO A 167 17.29 -20.70 14.71
C PRO A 167 17.33 -21.20 13.26
N PRO A 168 17.83 -22.43 13.01
CA PRO A 168 17.93 -22.99 11.67
C PRO A 168 16.55 -23.27 11.05
N PRO A 169 16.42 -23.19 9.71
CA PRO A 169 15.17 -23.47 9.02
C PRO A 169 14.82 -24.96 9.11
N ASN A 170 13.61 -25.25 9.58
CA ASN A 170 13.09 -26.59 9.69
C ASN A 170 12.69 -27.11 8.29
N VAL A 171 13.45 -28.06 7.76
CA VAL A 171 13.15 -28.77 6.52
C VAL A 171 12.25 -29.96 6.87
N GLY A 172 10.93 -29.73 6.81
CA GLY A 172 9.91 -30.77 6.89
C GLY A 172 9.47 -31.24 5.50
N LYS A 173 9.67 -32.52 5.22
CA LYS A 173 9.30 -33.21 3.97
C LYS A 173 7.80 -33.56 3.94
N SER A 174 7.21 -33.38 2.76
CA SER A 174 6.25 -34.25 2.05
C SER A 174 5.04 -34.85 2.81
N ALA A 175 3.83 -34.54 2.32
CA ALA A 175 2.89 -35.57 1.88
C ALA A 175 1.82 -34.97 0.95
N PHE A 176 1.78 -35.47 -0.28
CA PHE A 176 0.61 -35.48 -1.15
C PHE A 176 -0.53 -36.22 -0.45
N ASN A 177 -1.76 -35.71 -0.55
CA ASN A 177 -2.94 -36.55 -0.61
C ASN A 177 -4.02 -35.89 -1.45
N GLU A 178 -4.62 -36.74 -2.29
CA GLU A 178 -5.59 -36.46 -3.33
C GLU A 178 -6.98 -36.04 -2.81
N LEU A 179 -7.70 -35.42 -3.75
CA LEU A 179 -9.13 -35.15 -3.81
C LEU A 179 -10.03 -36.27 -3.24
N PRO A 180 -11.28 -35.93 -2.88
CA PRO A 180 -12.35 -36.36 -3.79
C PRO A 180 -13.43 -35.30 -4.07
N LYS A 181 -14.07 -35.52 -5.23
CA LYS A 181 -15.27 -34.88 -5.78
C LYS A 181 -16.52 -35.33 -5.01
N SER A 182 -17.57 -34.51 -5.06
CA SER A 182 -18.96 -35.01 -5.05
C SER A 182 -19.91 -34.01 -5.74
N ASP A 183 -20.17 -34.32 -7.00
CA ASP A 183 -21.46 -34.42 -7.70
C ASP A 183 -22.66 -33.51 -7.41
N ALA A 184 -23.28 -33.18 -8.54
CA ALA A 184 -24.48 -32.41 -8.78
C ALA A 184 -25.78 -33.15 -8.44
N VAL A 185 -26.82 -32.38 -8.10
CA VAL A 185 -28.26 -32.69 -8.18
C VAL A 185 -28.98 -31.33 -8.19
N VAL A 186 -30.02 -30.95 -8.94
CA VAL A 186 -30.83 -31.42 -10.09
C VAL A 186 -31.55 -30.14 -10.60
N ALA A 187 -31.88 -30.08 -11.89
CA ALA A 187 -32.73 -29.04 -12.50
C ALA A 187 -34.08 -29.64 -12.95
N ASP A 188 -35.15 -28.85 -12.85
CA ASP A 188 -36.43 -28.94 -13.59
C ASP A 188 -36.85 -27.45 -13.83
N VAL A 189 -36.87 -26.86 -15.04
CA VAL A 189 -37.71 -27.06 -16.26
C VAL A 189 -39.20 -26.79 -15.94
N VAL A 190 -39.85 -25.69 -16.36
CA VAL A 190 -40.41 -25.39 -17.71
C VAL A 190 -40.84 -23.90 -17.85
N ASN A 191 -40.74 -23.41 -19.09
CA ASN A 191 -41.01 -22.12 -19.79
C ASN A 191 -42.53 -21.78 -19.96
N PRO A 192 -43.08 -20.89 -20.85
CA PRO A 192 -42.56 -19.75 -21.68
C PRO A 192 -43.49 -18.49 -21.82
N ASN A 193 -43.02 -17.49 -22.61
CA ASN A 193 -43.74 -16.40 -23.34
C ASN A 193 -44.20 -15.14 -22.54
N GLU A 194 -44.15 -13.88 -23.00
CA GLU A 194 -44.07 -13.29 -24.35
C GLU A 194 -43.66 -11.78 -24.30
N GLN A 195 -43.00 -11.34 -25.38
CA GLN A 195 -43.01 -10.02 -26.07
C GLN A 195 -42.98 -8.64 -25.37
N SER A 196 -41.88 -7.91 -25.65
CA SER A 196 -41.73 -6.49 -26.06
C SER A 196 -42.89 -5.50 -25.85
N THR A 197 -42.60 -4.40 -25.15
CA THR A 197 -42.66 -3.01 -25.68
C THR A 197 -42.02 -2.04 -24.69
N GLY A 198 -41.36 -1.01 -25.20
CA GLY A 198 -40.70 -0.01 -24.38
C GLY A 198 -41.68 0.92 -23.68
N GLU A 199 -41.36 1.30 -22.44
CA GLU A 199 -41.66 2.63 -21.92
C GLU A 199 -40.73 2.91 -20.73
N LYS A 200 -40.15 4.10 -20.71
CA LYS A 200 -39.34 4.65 -19.61
C LYS A 200 -40.20 4.73 -18.34
N PRO A 201 -39.67 4.43 -17.14
CA PRO A 201 -40.08 5.25 -16.00
C PRO A 201 -38.93 5.62 -15.05
N ILE A 202 -38.85 6.94 -14.82
CA ILE A 202 -38.81 7.58 -13.49
C ILE A 202 -37.85 6.95 -12.48
N LYS A 203 -36.68 7.61 -12.31
CA LYS A 203 -35.83 7.47 -11.12
C LYS A 203 -36.68 7.81 -9.89
N GLN A 204 -36.96 6.80 -9.08
CA GLN A 204 -37.51 6.97 -7.75
C GLN A 204 -36.48 7.68 -6.87
N GLN A 205 -36.90 8.83 -6.38
CA GLN A 205 -36.24 9.56 -5.31
C GLN A 205 -36.48 8.79 -4.01
N SER A 206 -35.42 8.22 -3.44
CA SER A 206 -35.42 7.67 -2.09
C SER A 206 -34.40 8.42 -1.22
N THR A 207 -34.96 9.23 -0.32
CA THR A 207 -34.49 9.52 1.04
C THR A 207 -32.98 9.48 1.34
N SER A 208 -32.38 10.68 1.39
CA SER A 208 -31.38 11.12 2.39
C SER A 208 -30.40 10.06 2.92
N GLN A 209 -29.43 9.67 2.11
CA GLN A 209 -28.17 9.08 2.56
C GLN A 209 -27.12 9.40 1.48
N PHE A 210 -25.94 9.86 1.87
CA PHE A 210 -24.86 10.15 0.92
C PHE A 210 -24.56 8.89 0.09
N GLU A 211 -24.94 8.90 -1.18
CA GLU A 211 -24.47 7.93 -2.17
C GLU A 211 -23.01 8.30 -2.43
N ALA A 212 -22.08 7.57 -1.81
CA ALA A 212 -20.67 7.85 -1.96
C ALA A 212 -20.31 7.84 -3.45
N LEU A 213 -19.81 8.98 -3.94
CA LEU A 213 -19.45 9.18 -5.35
C LEU A 213 -18.67 7.94 -5.82
N PRO A 214 -19.22 7.13 -6.74
CA PRO A 214 -18.60 5.89 -7.14
C PRO A 214 -17.22 6.17 -7.75
N GLN A 215 -16.28 5.25 -7.57
CA GLN A 215 -14.88 5.43 -8.02
C GLN A 215 -14.79 5.76 -9.52
N SER A 216 -15.71 5.24 -10.34
CA SER A 216 -15.81 5.53 -11.77
C SER A 216 -16.12 7.00 -12.05
N GLU A 217 -17.01 7.61 -11.26
CA GLU A 217 -17.45 8.99 -11.44
C GLU A 217 -16.39 9.97 -10.93
N LEU A 218 -15.77 9.69 -9.78
CA LEU A 218 -14.64 10.48 -9.30
C LEU A 218 -13.45 10.49 -10.28
N LYS A 219 -13.21 9.34 -10.92
CA LYS A 219 -12.18 9.22 -11.94
C LYS A 219 -12.51 10.09 -13.16
N GLU A 220 -13.74 10.03 -13.67
CA GLU A 220 -14.20 10.83 -14.79
C GLU A 220 -14.10 12.34 -14.50
N MET A 221 -14.49 12.77 -13.30
CA MET A 221 -14.32 14.17 -12.88
C MET A 221 -12.84 14.60 -12.87
N LEU A 222 -11.92 13.75 -12.42
CA LEU A 222 -10.48 14.06 -12.47
C LEU A 222 -9.91 14.05 -13.90
N GLU A 223 -10.47 13.23 -14.80
CA GLU A 223 -10.15 13.28 -16.23
C GLU A 223 -10.59 14.62 -16.85
N ASP A 224 -11.77 15.12 -16.50
CA ASP A 224 -12.24 16.45 -16.93
C ASP A 224 -11.39 17.60 -16.35
N VAL A 225 -10.79 17.44 -15.17
CA VAL A 225 -9.79 18.38 -14.62
C VAL A 225 -8.53 18.41 -15.49
N VAL A 226 -8.06 17.24 -15.95
CA VAL A 226 -6.92 17.16 -16.90
C VAL A 226 -7.24 17.87 -18.21
N GLU A 227 -8.49 17.81 -18.66
CA GLU A 227 -8.96 18.52 -19.85
C GLU A 227 -9.18 20.03 -19.64
N GLY A 228 -9.14 20.49 -18.38
CA GLY A 228 -9.35 21.88 -18.00
C GLY A 228 -10.82 22.30 -17.96
N LYS A 229 -11.75 21.35 -17.94
CA LYS A 229 -13.20 21.60 -17.88
C LYS A 229 -13.69 21.86 -16.45
N LEU A 230 -13.08 21.18 -15.47
CA LEU A 230 -13.46 21.28 -14.07
C LEU A 230 -12.39 21.99 -13.23
N THR A 231 -12.86 22.63 -12.17
CA THR A 231 -12.11 23.43 -11.21
C THR A 231 -12.32 22.90 -9.79
N VAL A 232 -11.54 23.42 -8.83
CA VAL A 232 -11.62 22.98 -7.43
C VAL A 232 -13.01 23.24 -6.83
N ASP A 233 -13.70 24.30 -7.30
CA ASP A 233 -15.04 24.66 -6.81
C ASP A 233 -16.09 23.60 -7.17
N ASP A 234 -15.93 22.92 -8.31
CA ASP A 234 -16.82 21.83 -8.73
C ASP A 234 -16.74 20.61 -7.80
N PHE A 235 -15.64 20.50 -7.04
CA PHE A 235 -15.42 19.43 -6.08
C PHE A 235 -15.91 19.77 -4.67
N LYS A 236 -16.27 21.04 -4.39
CA LYS A 236 -16.59 21.54 -3.04
C LYS A 236 -17.74 20.80 -2.36
N THR A 237 -18.70 20.30 -3.15
CA THR A 237 -19.84 19.52 -2.64
C THR A 237 -19.43 18.11 -2.20
N TYR A 238 -18.29 17.60 -2.68
CA TYR A 238 -17.82 16.25 -2.43
C TYR A 238 -16.68 16.18 -1.42
N VAL A 239 -16.01 17.29 -1.10
CA VAL A 239 -14.80 17.28 -0.28
C VAL A 239 -14.94 18.19 0.95
N CYS A 240 -14.40 17.76 2.09
CA CYS A 240 -14.66 18.42 3.37
C CYS A 240 -13.90 19.74 3.56
N GLN A 241 -12.75 19.90 2.90
CA GLN A 241 -11.85 21.06 3.08
C GLN A 241 -11.64 21.83 1.77
N GLY A 242 -12.55 21.69 0.80
CA GLY A 242 -12.41 22.33 -0.51
C GLY A 242 -11.07 22.00 -1.17
N GLY A 243 -10.36 23.02 -1.64
CA GLY A 243 -9.04 22.88 -2.26
C GLY A 243 -7.92 22.38 -1.34
N ASP A 244 -8.08 22.51 -0.03
CA ASP A 244 -7.09 22.06 0.95
C ASP A 244 -7.29 20.59 1.37
N THR A 245 -8.32 19.94 0.83
CA THR A 245 -8.57 18.52 1.05
C THR A 245 -7.33 17.72 0.72
N LYS A 246 -6.94 16.84 1.65
CA LYS A 246 -5.74 16.02 1.51
C LYS A 246 -5.88 15.09 0.32
N VAL A 247 -4.79 14.92 -0.40
CA VAL A 247 -4.69 14.01 -1.54
C VAL A 247 -3.45 13.14 -1.37
N LEU A 248 -3.59 11.84 -1.62
CA LEU A 248 -2.46 10.92 -1.79
C LEU A 248 -2.28 10.69 -3.30
N ALA A 249 -1.37 11.46 -3.91
CA ALA A 249 -1.13 11.46 -5.36
C ALA A 249 0.15 10.69 -5.68
N ASN A 250 0.05 9.58 -6.43
CA ASN A 250 1.19 8.73 -6.78
C ASN A 250 2.07 8.37 -5.55
N GLY A 251 1.44 8.12 -4.40
CA GLY A 251 2.12 7.80 -3.14
C GLY A 251 2.67 8.98 -2.33
N LYS A 252 2.47 10.23 -2.77
CA LYS A 252 2.89 11.44 -2.04
C LYS A 252 1.69 12.27 -1.57
N TYR A 253 1.70 12.72 -0.32
CA TYR A 253 0.69 13.64 0.20
C TYR A 253 0.83 15.04 -0.40
N THR A 254 -0.31 15.62 -0.81
CA THR A 254 -0.48 16.96 -1.35
C THR A 254 -1.91 17.45 -1.07
N THR A 255 -2.31 18.60 -1.62
CA THR A 255 -3.68 19.14 -1.54
C THR A 255 -4.40 19.01 -2.88
N LEU A 256 -5.73 19.14 -2.85
CA LEU A 256 -6.55 19.08 -4.06
C LEU A 256 -6.18 20.18 -5.07
N SER A 257 -5.95 21.39 -4.59
CA SER A 257 -5.50 22.53 -5.41
C SER A 257 -4.16 22.27 -6.09
N GLU A 258 -3.22 21.67 -5.37
CA GLU A 258 -1.89 21.36 -5.89
C GLU A 258 -1.93 20.18 -6.89
N LEU A 259 -2.74 19.16 -6.61
CA LEU A 259 -3.03 18.09 -7.58
C LEU A 259 -3.58 18.66 -8.90
N PHE A 260 -4.56 19.58 -8.85
CA PHE A 260 -5.17 20.14 -10.06
C PHE A 260 -4.15 20.92 -10.88
N THR A 261 -3.27 21.64 -10.19
CA THR A 261 -2.15 22.32 -10.82
C THR A 261 -1.22 21.33 -11.52
N GLU A 262 -0.89 20.19 -10.89
CA GLU A 262 -0.07 19.14 -11.51
C GLU A 262 -0.75 18.46 -12.70
N LEU A 263 -2.03 18.12 -12.58
CA LEU A 263 -2.79 17.44 -13.64
C LEU A 263 -2.94 18.29 -14.91
N ARG A 264 -3.01 19.62 -14.75
CA ARG A 264 -3.09 20.57 -15.86
C ARG A 264 -1.74 20.84 -16.54
N LYS A 265 -0.61 20.45 -15.95
CA LYS A 265 0.71 20.65 -16.58
C LYS A 265 0.82 19.82 -17.85
N ILE A 266 1.10 20.49 -18.96
CA ILE A 266 1.46 19.83 -20.23
C ILE A 266 2.98 19.64 -20.25
N LYS A 267 3.46 18.40 -20.22
CA LYS A 267 4.90 18.12 -20.42
C LYS A 267 5.22 18.22 -21.91
N LYS A 268 6.00 19.23 -22.30
CA LYS A 268 6.59 19.36 -23.64
C LYS A 268 7.88 18.54 -23.69
N THR A 269 7.88 17.39 -24.36
CA THR A 269 9.11 16.69 -24.73
C THR A 269 9.72 17.37 -25.95
N GLY A 270 10.81 18.13 -25.75
CA GLY A 270 11.56 18.75 -26.84
C GLY A 270 12.69 17.86 -27.35
N PHE A 271 12.60 17.40 -28.60
CA PHE A 271 13.44 17.84 -29.73
C PHE A 271 12.95 17.14 -31.01
N ILE A 272 12.48 17.94 -31.96
CA ILE A 272 12.30 17.68 -33.40
C ILE A 272 11.33 16.52 -33.78
N LEU A 273 10.23 16.92 -34.45
CA LEU A 273 9.23 16.08 -35.17
C LEU A 273 8.22 15.28 -34.32
N LYS A 274 7.36 16.00 -33.58
CA LYS A 274 5.90 15.82 -33.47
C LYS A 274 5.38 16.60 -32.26
N ASN A 275 4.40 17.49 -32.46
CA ASN A 275 3.67 18.20 -31.40
C ASN A 275 2.78 17.21 -30.62
N LYS A 276 3.38 16.31 -29.83
CA LYS A 276 2.65 15.43 -28.93
C LYS A 276 2.58 16.11 -27.55
N LYS A 277 1.38 16.59 -27.19
CA LYS A 277 1.10 17.12 -25.85
C LYS A 277 0.82 15.94 -24.93
N ASN A 278 1.73 15.69 -23.99
CA ASN A 278 1.62 14.57 -23.08
C ASN A 278 0.76 14.98 -21.88
N ARG A 279 -0.54 14.67 -21.96
CA ARG A 279 -1.51 14.87 -20.87
C ARG A 279 -1.39 13.76 -19.83
N ALA A 280 -1.80 14.05 -18.60
CA ALA A 280 -1.96 13.05 -17.57
C ALA A 280 -3.11 12.09 -17.94
N THR A 281 -3.02 10.84 -17.50
CA THR A 281 -4.05 9.82 -17.63
C THR A 281 -4.27 9.23 -16.25
N ILE A 282 -5.49 9.37 -15.73
CA ILE A 282 -5.86 8.88 -14.42
C ILE A 282 -6.01 7.35 -14.50
N SER A 283 -5.19 6.64 -13.75
CA SER A 283 -5.22 5.17 -13.67
C SER A 283 -6.22 4.71 -12.60
N PHE A 284 -6.31 5.46 -11.50
CA PHE A 284 -7.16 5.13 -10.36
C PHE A 284 -7.53 6.41 -9.60
N ALA A 285 -8.75 6.44 -9.07
CA ALA A 285 -9.21 7.50 -8.17
C ALA A 285 -10.20 6.93 -7.16
N ARG A 286 -10.06 7.33 -5.89
CA ARG A 286 -10.97 6.93 -4.81
C ARG A 286 -11.08 8.03 -3.75
N GLY A 287 -12.31 8.34 -3.36
CA GLY A 287 -12.60 9.18 -2.21
C GLY A 287 -12.70 8.36 -0.93
N VAL A 288 -12.07 8.84 0.14
CA VAL A 288 -12.20 8.30 1.50
C VAL A 288 -13.20 9.17 2.25
N PRO A 289 -14.37 8.64 2.64
CA PRO A 289 -15.41 9.43 3.30
C PRO A 289 -15.00 9.84 4.73
N GLU A 290 -15.38 11.06 5.12
CA GLU A 290 -15.18 11.60 6.47
C GLU A 290 -16.24 11.07 7.43
N LYS A 291 -15.83 10.17 8.32
CA LYS A 291 -16.75 9.48 9.22
C LYS A 291 -17.27 10.37 10.34
N GLU A 292 -16.48 11.36 10.77
CA GLU A 292 -16.90 12.30 11.84
C GLU A 292 -18.00 13.24 11.39
N LEU A 293 -18.12 13.49 10.07
CA LEU A 293 -19.18 14.31 9.48
C LEU A 293 -20.35 13.48 8.94
N GLY A 294 -20.45 12.20 9.31
CA GLY A 294 -21.51 11.29 8.86
C GLY A 294 -21.36 10.86 7.40
N ASN A 295 -20.13 10.69 6.92
CA ASN A 295 -19.78 10.35 5.54
C ASN A 295 -20.29 11.35 4.50
N LYS A 296 -20.52 12.62 4.84
CA LYS A 296 -21.12 13.60 3.91
C LYS A 296 -20.17 14.13 2.83
N CYS A 297 -18.87 13.93 3.00
CA CYS A 297 -17.82 14.42 2.10
C CYS A 297 -16.56 13.55 2.22
N PHE A 298 -15.62 13.70 1.30
CA PHE A 298 -14.32 13.05 1.30
C PHE A 298 -13.30 13.87 2.10
N SER A 299 -12.58 13.21 2.99
CA SER A 299 -11.48 13.78 3.76
C SER A 299 -10.11 13.56 3.13
N LEU A 300 -10.00 12.52 2.30
CA LEU A 300 -8.82 12.18 1.54
C LEU A 300 -9.25 11.68 0.15
N ILE A 301 -8.51 12.09 -0.88
CA ILE A 301 -8.63 11.53 -2.22
C ILE A 301 -7.33 10.80 -2.57
N GLU A 302 -7.44 9.54 -2.96
CA GLU A 302 -6.33 8.73 -3.47
C GLU A 302 -6.37 8.75 -5.00
N VAL A 303 -5.26 9.12 -5.64
CA VAL A 303 -5.17 9.22 -7.10
C VAL A 303 -3.85 8.66 -7.60
N GLU A 304 -3.92 7.83 -8.64
CA GLU A 304 -2.76 7.42 -9.43
C GLU A 304 -2.90 7.90 -10.87
N PHE A 305 -1.84 8.50 -11.43
CA PHE A 305 -1.83 9.00 -12.80
C PHE A 305 -0.45 8.96 -13.45
N LYS A 306 -0.43 8.84 -14.78
CA LYS A 306 0.79 8.81 -15.60
C LYS A 306 0.67 9.82 -16.74
N TYR A 307 1.79 10.40 -17.18
CA TYR A 307 1.78 11.22 -18.40
C TYR A 307 1.96 10.32 -19.62
N SER A 308 0.99 10.34 -20.54
CA SER A 308 1.06 9.58 -21.80
C SER A 308 2.31 9.99 -22.59
N ARG A 309 3.11 9.04 -23.09
CA ARG A 309 4.34 9.32 -23.88
C ARG A 309 4.06 9.65 -25.35
#